data_AF-A0A6L7UR26-F1
#
_entry.id   AF-A0A6L7UR26-F1
#
_cell.length_a   1.000
_cell.length_b   1.000
_cell.length_c   1.000
_cell.angle_alpha   90.00
_cell.angle_beta   90.00
_cell.angle_gamma   90.00
#
_symmetry.space_group_name_H-M   'P 1'
#
loop_
_entity.id
_entity.type
_entity.pdbx_description
1 polymer ?
#
loop_
_entity_poly.entity_id
_entity_poly.type
_entity_poly.pdbx_seq_one_letter_code
_entity_poly.pdbx_strand_id
1 'polypeptide(L)'
;MSAIVLLVIGLSAFLTGVLIYSRFIAGKVFKLDPDFVTPAHEFRDGVDYVPTNKHVLFGHHFTSVAGAAPIVGPAIAVIWGWLPAFLWVVLGTVFAGAVHDFSALWISNRHKGRSIGTLTESILGQRARVLFLLIIFFLLLMVNAVFAVIIANLFMANPGAVVPVWGSLVVALIVGFLIYRTGTGILIPSLGALATLYVLIWFGQDMPFTLPDFIGFGPTEAQMAAAGGDAAVAGEA
;
A
#
# COMPACT_ATOMS: atom_id res chain seq x y z
N MET A 1 -17.74 25.38 -3.27
CA MET A 1 -16.43 25.52 -3.93
C MET A 1 -16.30 24.41 -4.97
N SER A 2 -15.78 24.70 -6.16
CA SER A 2 -15.64 23.67 -7.21
C SER A 2 -14.61 22.61 -6.79
N ALA A 3 -14.89 21.34 -7.05
CA ALA A 3 -13.96 20.23 -6.78
C ALA A 3 -12.62 20.39 -7.50
N ILE A 4 -12.64 21.02 -8.68
CA ILE A 4 -11.43 21.32 -9.47
C ILE A 4 -10.51 22.27 -8.71
N VAL A 5 -11.06 23.26 -8.01
CA VAL A 5 -10.27 24.22 -7.23
C VAL A 5 -9.57 23.49 -6.07
N LEU A 6 -10.28 22.61 -5.38
CA LEU A 6 -9.69 21.79 -4.31
C LEU A 6 -8.60 20.86 -4.82
N LEU A 7 -8.80 20.24 -5.98
CA LEU A 7 -7.80 19.39 -6.61
C LEU A 7 -6.53 20.18 -6.95
N VAL A 8 -6.66 21.36 -7.55
CA VAL A 8 -5.52 22.22 -7.89
C VAL A 8 -4.78 22.65 -6.62
N ILE A 9 -5.49 23.03 -5.55
CA ILE A 9 -4.88 23.40 -4.27
C ILE A 9 -4.13 22.21 -3.67
N GLY A 10 -4.74 21.02 -3.64
CA GLY A 10 -4.13 19.80 -3.09
C GLY A 10 -2.87 19.39 -3.87
N LEU A 11 -2.95 19.37 -5.21
CA LEU A 11 -1.79 19.08 -6.06
C LEU A 11 -0.68 20.13 -5.89
N SER A 12 -1.02 21.41 -5.77
CA SER A 12 -0.04 22.48 -5.53
C SER A 12 0.64 22.30 -4.18
N ALA A 13 -0.11 21.90 -3.14
CA ALA A 13 0.43 21.60 -1.82
C ALA A 13 1.38 20.40 -1.85
N PHE A 14 1.01 19.30 -2.52
CA PHE A 14 1.89 18.14 -2.69
C PHE A 14 3.14 18.48 -3.49
N LEU A 15 3.01 19.25 -4.57
CA LEU A 15 4.15 19.68 -5.37
C LEU A 15 5.10 20.56 -4.55
N THR A 16 4.57 21.48 -3.76
CA THR A 16 5.36 22.32 -2.84
C THR A 16 6.03 21.48 -1.76
N GLY A 17 5.32 20.47 -1.23
CA GLY A 17 5.86 19.50 -0.31
C GLY A 17 7.07 18.75 -0.89
N VAL A 18 6.97 18.28 -2.13
CA VAL A 18 8.05 17.56 -2.81
C VAL A 18 9.19 18.49 -3.23
N LEU A 19 8.93 19.69 -3.77
CA LEU A 19 9.98 20.55 -4.32
C LEU A 19 10.72 21.38 -3.26
N ILE A 20 10.03 21.77 -2.18
CA ILE A 20 10.56 22.68 -1.15
C ILE A 20 10.78 21.93 0.16
N TYR A 21 9.72 21.34 0.72
CA TYR A 21 9.79 20.77 2.06
C TYR A 21 10.69 19.52 2.10
N SER A 22 10.61 18.65 1.09
CA SER A 22 11.50 17.48 1.00
C SER A 22 12.98 17.87 0.95
N ARG A 23 13.34 18.98 0.29
CA ARG A 23 14.72 19.49 0.24
C ARG A 23 15.20 19.98 1.59
N PHE A 24 14.33 20.68 2.33
CA PHE A 24 14.62 21.08 3.71
C PHE A 24 14.86 19.86 4.59
N ILE A 25 13.97 18.88 4.53
CA ILE A 25 14.07 17.63 5.30
C ILE A 25 15.34 16.84 4.91
N ALA A 26 15.59 16.64 3.62
CA ALA A 26 16.77 15.93 3.12
C ALA A 26 18.09 16.63 3.47
N GLY A 27 18.17 17.96 3.31
CA GLY A 27 19.42 18.71 3.47
C GLY A 27 19.71 19.16 4.90
N LYS A 28 18.70 19.62 5.64
CA LYS A 28 18.89 20.22 6.98
C LYS A 28 18.64 19.23 8.11
N VAL A 29 17.61 18.39 7.99
CA VAL A 29 17.24 17.43 9.05
C VAL A 29 18.06 16.15 8.92
N PHE A 30 17.94 15.48 7.78
CA PHE A 30 18.53 14.17 7.55
C PHE A 30 19.94 14.20 6.97
N LYS A 31 20.39 15.36 6.45
CA LYS A 31 21.71 15.58 5.86
C LYS A 31 22.12 14.41 4.96
N LEU A 32 21.33 14.16 3.92
CA LEU A 32 21.61 13.09 2.96
C LEU A 32 22.99 13.31 2.34
N ASP A 33 23.71 12.21 2.20
CA ASP A 33 25.01 12.16 1.53
C ASP A 33 24.81 11.56 0.13
N PRO A 34 25.08 12.31 -0.95
CA PRO A 34 24.98 11.80 -2.32
C PRO A 34 25.91 10.62 -2.61
N ASP A 35 27.02 10.50 -1.88
CA ASP A 35 28.03 9.45 -2.07
C ASP A 35 27.76 8.22 -1.18
N PHE A 36 26.64 8.21 -0.44
CA PHE A 36 26.28 7.09 0.43
C PHE A 36 25.95 5.83 -0.36
N VAL A 37 26.76 4.79 -0.18
CA VAL A 37 26.51 3.46 -0.74
C VAL A 37 25.49 2.72 0.14
N THR A 38 24.34 2.35 -0.44
CA THR A 38 23.31 1.61 0.29
C THR A 38 23.78 0.20 0.69
N PRO A 39 23.28 -0.38 1.80
CA PRO A 39 23.63 -1.74 2.23
C PRO A 39 23.37 -2.79 1.14
N ALA A 40 22.32 -2.59 0.32
CA ALA A 40 22.03 -3.44 -0.82
C ALA A 40 23.19 -3.50 -1.83
N HIS A 41 23.99 -2.44 -1.95
CA HIS A 41 25.15 -2.38 -2.83
C HIS A 41 26.47 -2.72 -2.12
N GLU A 42 26.56 -2.53 -0.81
CA GLU A 42 27.77 -2.81 0.01
C GLU A 42 27.90 -4.30 0.35
N PHE A 43 26.82 -4.94 0.83
CA PHE A 43 26.83 -6.31 1.36
C PHE A 43 26.29 -7.36 0.37
N ARG A 44 26.25 -7.05 -0.93
CA ARG A 44 25.63 -7.85 -2.02
C ARG A 44 25.84 -9.36 -1.85
N ASP A 45 24.88 -10.04 -1.24
CA ASP A 45 24.94 -11.48 -0.92
C ASP A 45 23.99 -12.31 -1.80
N GLY A 46 23.12 -11.66 -2.57
CA GLY A 46 22.13 -12.32 -3.41
C GLY A 46 20.92 -12.87 -2.64
N VAL A 47 20.84 -12.65 -1.32
CA VAL A 47 19.77 -13.14 -0.45
C VAL A 47 19.12 -11.99 0.31
N ASP A 48 19.82 -11.38 1.27
CA ASP A 48 19.30 -10.27 2.09
C ASP A 48 19.59 -8.91 1.44
N TYR A 49 20.68 -8.80 0.67
CA TYR A 49 21.15 -7.57 0.04
C TYR A 49 21.22 -7.75 -1.48
N VAL A 50 20.15 -7.34 -2.17
CA VAL A 50 20.03 -7.43 -3.62
C VAL A 50 19.75 -6.04 -4.23
N PRO A 51 20.69 -5.46 -5.00
CA PRO A 51 20.45 -4.24 -5.76
C PRO A 51 19.25 -4.42 -6.69
N THR A 52 18.22 -3.62 -6.47
CA THR A 52 16.95 -3.72 -7.21
C THR A 52 16.72 -2.46 -8.03
N ASN A 53 16.08 -2.60 -9.19
CA ASN A 53 15.71 -1.46 -10.03
C ASN A 53 14.77 -0.51 -9.29
N LYS A 54 15.04 0.80 -9.37
CA LYS A 54 14.26 1.86 -8.69
C LYS A 54 12.76 1.82 -8.99
N HIS A 55 12.35 1.38 -10.18
CA HIS A 55 10.94 1.30 -10.57
C HIS A 55 10.22 0.14 -9.89
N VAL A 56 10.92 -1.00 -9.73
CA VAL A 56 10.39 -2.16 -8.97
C VAL A 56 10.30 -1.80 -7.49
N LEU A 57 11.36 -1.18 -6.95
CA LEU A 57 11.41 -0.74 -5.57
C LEU A 57 10.31 0.29 -5.26
N PHE A 58 10.08 1.24 -6.17
CA PHE A 58 8.97 2.18 -6.09
C PHE A 58 7.62 1.45 -6.04
N GLY A 59 7.41 0.46 -6.92
CA GLY A 59 6.20 -0.36 -6.91
C GLY A 59 5.97 -1.05 -5.56
N HIS A 60 7.00 -1.71 -5.00
CA HIS A 60 6.91 -2.37 -3.70
C HIS A 60 6.58 -1.40 -2.55
N HIS A 61 7.23 -0.22 -2.51
CA HIS A 61 6.91 0.79 -1.51
C HIS A 61 5.51 1.35 -1.71
N PHE A 62 5.13 1.65 -2.95
CA PHE A 62 3.81 2.18 -3.28
C PHE A 62 2.71 1.21 -2.82
N THR A 63 2.80 -0.07 -3.15
CA THR A 63 1.80 -1.07 -2.74
C THR A 63 1.80 -1.31 -1.23
N SER A 64 2.94 -1.15 -0.56
CA SER A 64 3.02 -1.31 0.91
C SER A 64 2.33 -0.16 1.67
N VAL A 65 2.23 1.02 1.04
CA VAL A 65 1.52 2.20 1.61
C VAL A 65 0.07 2.27 1.09
N ALA A 66 -0.13 1.94 -0.18
CA ALA A 66 -1.43 1.93 -0.86
C ALA A 66 -2.25 0.70 -0.45
N GLY A 67 -2.79 0.73 0.77
CA GLY A 67 -3.82 -0.20 1.23
C GLY A 67 -5.23 0.32 1.00
N ALA A 68 -6.21 -0.14 1.79
CA ALA A 68 -7.57 0.45 1.79
C ALA A 68 -7.60 1.84 2.46
N ALA A 69 -6.53 2.23 3.18
CA ALA A 69 -6.46 3.47 3.95
C ALA A 69 -6.69 4.76 3.14
N PRO A 70 -6.16 4.93 1.91
CA PRO A 70 -6.44 6.11 1.08
C PRO A 70 -7.89 6.22 0.59
N ILE A 71 -8.66 5.13 0.66
CA ILE A 71 -10.08 5.11 0.26
C ILE A 71 -10.96 5.30 1.48
N VAL A 72 -10.80 4.41 2.48
CA VAL A 72 -11.63 4.37 3.68
C VAL A 72 -11.34 5.55 4.61
N GLY A 73 -10.07 5.94 4.75
CA GLY A 73 -9.65 7.03 5.65
C GLY A 73 -10.33 8.35 5.31
N PRO A 74 -10.19 8.88 4.08
CA PRO A 74 -10.87 10.10 3.68
C PRO A 74 -12.39 9.99 3.75
N ALA A 75 -12.97 8.85 3.35
CA ALA A 75 -14.42 8.62 3.41
C ALA A 75 -14.96 8.75 4.85
N ILE A 76 -14.27 8.17 5.83
CA ILE A 76 -14.61 8.33 7.25
C ILE A 76 -14.35 9.76 7.71
N ALA A 77 -13.25 10.39 7.29
CA ALA A 77 -12.92 11.74 7.74
C ALA A 77 -13.97 12.80 7.34
N VAL A 78 -14.75 12.55 6.27
CA VAL A 78 -15.85 13.44 5.86
C VAL A 78 -16.92 13.61 6.95
N ILE A 79 -17.02 12.72 7.95
CA ILE A 79 -17.91 12.93 9.11
C ILE A 79 -17.63 14.23 9.86
N TRP A 80 -16.38 14.72 9.80
CA TRP A 80 -15.96 15.99 10.39
C TRP A 80 -16.13 17.19 9.44
N GLY A 81 -16.75 16.97 8.29
CA GLY A 81 -16.90 17.93 7.21
C GLY A 81 -15.82 17.81 6.13
N TRP A 82 -16.13 18.34 4.95
CA TRP A 82 -15.26 18.22 3.77
C TRP A 82 -13.92 18.98 3.94
N LEU A 83 -13.92 20.13 4.62
CA LEU A 83 -12.72 20.96 4.77
C LEU A 83 -11.72 20.34 5.76
N PRO A 84 -12.11 19.92 6.99
CA PRO A 84 -11.21 19.19 7.88
C PRO A 84 -10.67 17.91 7.27
N ALA A 85 -11.51 17.14 6.55
CA ALA A 85 -11.06 15.94 5.84
C ALA A 85 -9.99 16.27 4.78
N PHE A 86 -10.23 17.29 3.96
CA PHE A 86 -9.28 17.75 2.94
C PHE A 86 -7.95 18.19 3.56
N LEU A 87 -7.99 19.03 4.60
CA LEU A 87 -6.79 19.52 5.28
C LEU A 87 -6.01 18.38 5.93
N TRP A 88 -6.71 17.44 6.58
CA TRP A 88 -6.08 16.26 7.18
C TRP A 88 -5.38 15.40 6.15
N VAL A 89 -6.03 15.10 5.02
CA VAL A 89 -5.42 14.31 3.94
C VAL A 89 -4.21 15.03 3.34
N VAL A 90 -4.35 16.31 2.99
CA VAL A 90 -3.28 17.06 2.31
C VAL A 90 -2.12 17.33 3.25
N LEU A 91 -2.36 17.95 4.40
CA LEU A 91 -1.31 18.34 5.33
C LEU A 91 -0.75 17.13 6.07
N GLY A 92 -1.60 16.17 6.47
CA GLY A 92 -1.18 14.94 7.12
C GLY A 92 -0.25 14.11 6.23
N THR A 93 -0.54 14.02 4.93
CA THR A 93 0.36 13.32 3.98
C THR A 93 1.71 14.04 3.87
N VAL A 94 1.73 15.38 3.75
CA VAL A 94 2.98 16.14 3.55
C VAL A 94 3.86 16.16 4.80
N PHE A 95 3.28 16.45 5.96
CA PHE A 95 4.04 16.72 7.18
C PHE A 95 4.24 15.49 8.09
N ALA A 96 3.30 14.53 8.07
CA ALA A 96 3.39 13.34 8.91
C ALA A 96 3.74 12.11 8.10
N GLY A 97 2.88 11.69 7.16
CA GLY A 97 3.05 10.42 6.43
C GLY A 97 4.34 10.35 5.64
N ALA A 98 4.55 11.29 4.71
CA ALA A 98 5.74 11.29 3.85
C ALA A 98 7.04 11.43 4.66
N VAL A 99 7.04 12.25 5.72
CA VAL A 99 8.22 12.42 6.58
C VAL A 99 8.47 11.15 7.40
N HIS A 100 7.43 10.52 7.94
CA HIS A 100 7.53 9.28 8.70
C HIS A 100 8.16 8.16 7.88
N ASP A 101 7.64 7.93 6.66
CA ASP A 101 8.13 6.87 5.78
C ASP A 101 9.57 7.15 5.32
N PHE A 102 9.86 8.41 4.99
CA PHE A 102 11.21 8.84 4.64
C PHE A 102 12.19 8.66 5.82
N SER A 103 11.75 8.96 7.05
CA SER A 103 12.55 8.75 8.26
C SER A 103 12.85 7.27 8.48
N ALA A 104 11.84 6.40 8.33
CA ALA A 104 12.01 4.97 8.51
C ALA A 104 13.02 4.39 7.51
N LEU A 105 12.93 4.79 6.24
CA LEU A 105 13.89 4.42 5.19
C LEU A 105 15.30 4.94 5.51
N TRP A 106 15.42 6.21 5.90
CA TRP A 106 16.70 6.83 6.23
C TRP A 106 17.40 6.13 7.40
N ILE A 107 16.66 5.81 8.47
CA ILE A 107 17.19 5.11 9.65
C ILE A 107 17.60 3.70 9.26
N SER A 108 16.73 2.95 8.57
CA SER A 108 17.00 1.54 8.21
C SER A 108 18.25 1.43 7.32
N ASN A 109 18.38 2.29 6.32
CA ASN A 109 19.51 2.30 5.39
C ASN A 109 20.85 2.54 6.10
N ARG A 110 20.88 3.36 7.17
CA ARG A 110 22.07 3.59 7.99
C ARG A 110 22.40 2.46 8.97
N HIS A 111 21.45 1.56 9.20
CA HIS A 111 21.63 0.42 10.09
C HIS A 111 21.52 -0.90 9.34
N LYS A 112 22.16 -0.96 8.17
CA LYS A 112 22.29 -2.18 7.37
C LYS A 112 20.94 -2.79 6.97
N GLY A 113 19.95 -1.95 6.64
CA GLY A 113 18.63 -2.41 6.20
C GLY A 113 17.79 -3.10 7.29
N ARG A 114 18.15 -2.96 8.57
CA ARG A 114 17.40 -3.56 9.68
C ARG A 114 16.04 -2.90 9.88
N SER A 115 15.07 -3.68 10.34
CA SER A 115 13.74 -3.19 10.69
C SER A 115 13.80 -2.26 11.91
N ILE A 116 12.90 -1.27 11.95
CA ILE A 116 12.80 -0.32 13.07
C ILE A 116 12.59 -1.05 14.41
N GLY A 117 11.80 -2.13 14.42
CA GLY A 117 11.59 -2.91 15.64
C GLY A 117 12.85 -3.63 16.13
N THR A 118 13.76 -4.02 15.24
CA THR A 118 15.06 -4.58 15.63
C THR A 118 16.00 -3.49 16.16
N LEU A 119 15.92 -2.29 15.57
CA LEU A 119 16.71 -1.13 16.00
C LEU A 119 16.33 -0.63 17.40
N THR A 120 15.07 -0.82 17.80
CA THR A 120 14.60 -0.49 19.14
C THR A 120 15.47 -1.11 20.23
N GLU A 121 16.01 -2.32 20.04
CA GLU A 121 16.87 -2.99 21.02
C GLU A 121 18.15 -2.23 21.28
N SER A 122 18.82 -1.75 20.23
CA SER A 122 20.09 -1.03 20.39
C SER A 122 19.95 0.30 21.14
N ILE A 123 18.74 0.85 21.23
CA ILE A 123 18.49 2.17 21.82
C ILE A 123 17.80 2.04 23.19
N LEU A 124 16.78 1.19 23.30
CA LEU A 124 15.91 1.06 24.49
C LEU A 124 16.08 -0.27 25.23
N GLY A 125 16.87 -1.19 24.69
CA GLY A 125 17.12 -2.52 25.26
C GLY A 125 16.09 -3.58 24.88
N GLN A 126 16.37 -4.82 25.28
CA GLN A 126 15.64 -6.01 24.81
C GLN A 126 14.17 -6.04 25.22
N ARG A 127 13.84 -5.59 26.44
CA ARG A 127 12.45 -5.55 26.92
C ARG A 127 11.57 -4.64 26.07
N ALA A 128 12.08 -3.46 25.72
CA ALA A 128 11.40 -2.52 24.85
C ALA A 128 11.23 -3.06 23.43
N ARG A 129 12.24 -3.74 22.87
CA ARG A 129 12.13 -4.43 21.57
C ARG A 129 11.00 -5.45 21.57
N VAL A 130 10.92 -6.32 22.58
CA VAL A 130 9.89 -7.36 22.64
C VAL A 130 8.49 -6.75 22.73
N LEU A 131 8.28 -5.76 23.61
CA LEU A 131 7.00 -5.06 23.72
C LEU A 131 6.62 -4.37 22.41
N PHE A 132 7.56 -3.70 21.77
CA PHE A 132 7.33 -3.00 20.51
C PHE A 132 6.99 -3.97 19.37
N LEU A 133 7.71 -5.10 19.26
CA LEU A 133 7.41 -6.14 18.26
C LEU A 133 6.06 -6.80 18.51
N LEU A 134 5.65 -7.01 19.77
CA LEU A 134 4.31 -7.51 20.10
C LEU A 134 3.22 -6.53 19.64
N ILE A 135 3.40 -5.23 19.91
CA ILE A 135 2.44 -4.20 19.47
C ILE A 135 2.34 -4.20 17.94
N ILE A 136 3.46 -4.20 17.21
CA ILE A 136 3.46 -4.27 15.75
C ILE A 136 2.77 -5.54 15.25
N PHE A 137 3.06 -6.68 15.87
CA PHE A 137 2.45 -7.96 15.50
C PHE A 137 0.92 -7.91 15.62
N PHE A 138 0.39 -7.48 16.77
CA PHE A 138 -1.07 -7.37 16.96
C PHE A 138 -1.70 -6.31 16.05
N LEU A 139 -1.00 -5.20 15.81
CA LEU A 139 -1.44 -4.17 14.88
C LEU A 139 -1.56 -4.72 13.45
N LEU A 140 -0.54 -5.41 12.95
CA LEU A 140 -0.55 -6.02 11.61
C LEU A 140 -1.59 -7.12 11.50
N LEU A 141 -1.77 -7.93 12.54
CA LEU A 141 -2.84 -8.94 12.59
C LEU A 141 -4.22 -8.29 12.45
N MET A 142 -4.48 -7.21 13.20
CA MET A 142 -5.74 -6.47 13.12
C MET A 142 -5.96 -5.85 11.73
N VAL A 143 -4.93 -5.21 11.16
CA VAL A 143 -5.02 -4.61 9.82
C VAL A 143 -5.30 -5.67 8.76
N ASN A 144 -4.63 -6.83 8.81
CA ASN A 144 -4.87 -7.94 7.90
C ASN A 144 -6.31 -8.47 8.02
N ALA A 145 -6.85 -8.58 9.24
CA ALA A 145 -8.23 -9.00 9.46
C ALA A 145 -9.24 -8.00 8.84
N VAL A 146 -9.03 -6.70 9.03
CA VAL A 146 -9.86 -5.65 8.43
C VAL A 146 -9.81 -5.71 6.91
N PHE A 147 -8.62 -5.90 6.32
CA PHE A 147 -8.50 -6.04 4.86
C PHE A 147 -9.16 -7.31 4.33
N ALA A 148 -9.07 -8.44 5.04
CA ALA A 148 -9.75 -9.67 4.66
C ALA A 148 -11.28 -9.47 4.60
N VAL A 149 -11.86 -8.81 5.61
CA VAL A 149 -13.29 -8.49 5.62
C VAL A 149 -13.67 -7.54 4.48
N ILE A 150 -12.92 -6.47 4.26
CA ILE A 150 -13.19 -5.52 3.17
C ILE A 150 -13.13 -6.23 1.81
N ILE A 151 -12.11 -7.05 1.56
CA ILE A 151 -11.95 -7.79 0.30
C ILE A 151 -13.09 -8.79 0.11
N ALA A 152 -13.47 -9.54 1.16
CA ALA A 152 -14.59 -10.47 1.10
C ALA A 152 -15.89 -9.73 0.72
N ASN A 153 -16.17 -8.61 1.37
CA ASN A 153 -17.35 -7.78 1.06
C ASN A 153 -17.35 -7.29 -0.39
N LEU A 154 -16.19 -6.84 -0.89
CA LEU A 154 -16.06 -6.40 -2.26
C LEU A 154 -16.26 -7.54 -3.27
N PHE A 155 -15.82 -8.76 -2.96
CA PHE A 155 -16.04 -9.94 -3.80
C PHE A 155 -17.49 -10.42 -3.82
N MET A 156 -18.19 -10.37 -2.68
CA MET A 156 -19.62 -10.69 -2.64
C MET A 156 -20.45 -9.66 -3.40
N ALA A 157 -20.12 -8.37 -3.25
CA ALA A 157 -20.77 -7.29 -3.98
C ALA A 157 -20.43 -7.30 -5.49
N ASN A 158 -19.23 -7.75 -5.86
CA ASN A 158 -18.75 -7.80 -7.25
C ASN A 158 -18.10 -9.14 -7.58
N PRO A 159 -18.89 -10.22 -7.81
CA PRO A 159 -18.35 -11.56 -8.08
C PRO A 159 -17.43 -11.61 -9.31
N GLY A 160 -17.65 -10.74 -10.30
CA GLY A 160 -16.79 -10.65 -11.48
C GLY A 160 -15.37 -10.15 -11.20
N ALA A 161 -15.10 -9.58 -10.01
CA ALA A 161 -13.77 -9.15 -9.59
C ALA A 161 -12.90 -10.29 -9.03
N VAL A 162 -13.49 -11.45 -8.71
CA VAL A 162 -12.77 -12.59 -8.11
C VAL A 162 -11.71 -13.14 -9.07
N VAL A 163 -12.09 -13.45 -10.31
CA VAL A 163 -11.18 -14.03 -11.31
C VAL A 163 -10.01 -13.08 -11.63
N PRO A 164 -10.22 -11.78 -11.92
CA PRO A 164 -9.11 -10.85 -12.19
C PRO A 164 -8.14 -10.71 -11.02
N VAL A 165 -8.64 -10.66 -9.77
CA VAL A 165 -7.77 -10.48 -8.60
C VAL A 165 -6.90 -11.70 -8.36
N TRP A 166 -7.47 -12.90 -8.36
CA TRP A 166 -6.68 -14.13 -8.22
C TRP A 166 -5.76 -14.38 -9.42
N GLY A 167 -6.25 -14.11 -10.64
CA GLY A 167 -5.44 -14.19 -11.85
C GLY A 167 -4.27 -13.21 -11.84
N SER A 168 -4.43 -12.02 -11.25
CA SER A 168 -3.35 -11.04 -11.12
C SER A 168 -2.18 -11.55 -10.28
N LEU A 169 -2.44 -12.39 -9.27
CA LEU A 169 -1.39 -13.02 -8.46
C LEU A 169 -0.56 -13.98 -9.31
N VAL A 170 -1.21 -14.79 -10.14
CA VAL A 170 -0.54 -15.72 -11.07
C VAL A 170 0.28 -14.95 -12.10
N VAL A 171 -0.31 -13.92 -12.70
CA VAL A 171 0.37 -13.03 -13.66
C VAL A 171 1.59 -12.37 -13.01
N ALA A 172 1.46 -11.85 -11.79
CA ALA A 172 2.55 -11.22 -11.06
C ALA A 172 3.72 -12.20 -10.80
N LEU A 173 3.43 -13.44 -10.42
CA LEU A 173 4.45 -14.48 -10.23
C LEU A 173 5.17 -14.82 -11.54
N ILE A 174 4.43 -15.00 -12.64
CA ILE A 174 5.00 -15.30 -13.96
C ILE A 174 5.90 -14.15 -14.43
N VAL A 175 5.40 -12.92 -14.35
CA VAL A 175 6.13 -11.71 -14.77
C VAL A 175 7.36 -11.49 -13.90
N GLY A 176 7.23 -11.63 -12.58
CA GLY A 176 8.35 -11.55 -11.64
C GLY A 176 9.43 -12.58 -11.94
N PHE A 177 9.04 -13.84 -12.17
CA PHE A 177 9.95 -14.91 -12.55
C PHE A 177 10.64 -14.66 -13.89
N LEU A 178 9.89 -14.20 -14.90
CA LEU A 178 10.45 -13.84 -16.21
C LEU A 178 11.50 -12.75 -16.07
N ILE A 179 11.16 -11.63 -15.42
CA ILE A 179 12.09 -10.50 -15.22
C ILE A 179 13.36 -10.97 -14.48
N TYR A 180 13.19 -11.77 -13.42
CA TYR A 180 14.31 -12.27 -12.63
C TYR A 180 15.25 -13.18 -13.45
N ARG A 181 14.69 -14.05 -14.31
CA ARG A 181 15.48 -15.05 -15.06
C ARG A 181 16.07 -14.51 -16.36
N THR A 182 15.33 -13.70 -17.11
CA THR A 182 15.75 -13.25 -18.44
C THR A 182 16.49 -11.91 -18.41
N GLY A 183 16.40 -11.16 -17.31
CA GLY A 183 16.94 -9.81 -17.21
C GLY A 183 16.30 -8.83 -18.21
N THR A 184 15.16 -9.19 -18.81
CA THR A 184 14.45 -8.32 -19.77
C THR A 184 14.01 -7.02 -19.09
N GLY A 185 14.07 -5.91 -19.83
CA GLY A 185 13.54 -4.63 -19.35
C GLY A 185 12.08 -4.75 -18.91
N ILE A 186 11.74 -4.07 -17.81
CA ILE A 186 10.44 -4.17 -17.12
C ILE A 186 9.24 -3.84 -18.03
N LEU A 187 9.41 -2.95 -19.01
CA LEU A 187 8.31 -2.40 -19.81
C LEU A 187 7.52 -3.47 -20.56
N ILE A 188 8.18 -4.38 -21.28
CA ILE A 188 7.51 -5.37 -22.12
C ILE A 188 6.70 -6.38 -21.28
N PRO A 189 7.28 -7.01 -20.24
CA PRO A 189 6.54 -7.87 -19.34
C PRO A 189 5.38 -7.15 -18.64
N SER A 190 5.55 -5.88 -18.25
CA SER A 190 4.48 -5.08 -17.63
C SER A 190 3.33 -4.78 -18.58
N LEU A 191 3.60 -4.48 -19.86
CA LEU A 191 2.55 -4.29 -20.88
C LEU A 191 1.79 -5.60 -21.15
N GLY A 192 2.50 -6.72 -21.21
CA GLY A 192 1.89 -8.05 -21.32
C GLY A 192 1.01 -8.39 -20.11
N ALA A 193 1.49 -8.08 -18.90
CA ALA A 193 0.72 -8.22 -17.67
C ALA A 193 -0.57 -7.40 -17.72
N LEU A 194 -0.47 -6.13 -18.11
CA LEU A 194 -1.62 -5.23 -18.23
C LEU A 194 -2.66 -5.74 -19.24
N ALA A 195 -2.22 -6.17 -20.42
CA ALA A 195 -3.11 -6.74 -21.44
C ALA A 195 -3.81 -8.00 -20.90
N THR A 196 -3.07 -8.87 -20.21
CA THR A 196 -3.62 -10.09 -19.60
C THR A 196 -4.64 -9.76 -18.52
N LEU A 197 -4.39 -8.73 -17.70
CA LEU A 197 -5.34 -8.28 -16.69
C LEU A 197 -6.65 -7.76 -17.31
N TYR A 198 -6.58 -7.01 -18.42
CA TYR A 198 -7.80 -6.59 -19.11
C TYR A 198 -8.62 -7.76 -19.65
N VAL A 199 -7.95 -8.79 -20.20
CA VAL A 199 -8.61 -10.02 -20.64
C VAL A 199 -9.25 -10.75 -19.47
N LEU A 200 -8.56 -10.83 -18.33
CA LEU A 200 -9.11 -11.44 -17.11
C LEU A 200 -10.32 -10.67 -16.57
N ILE A 201 -10.30 -9.33 -16.61
CA ILE A 201 -11.44 -8.48 -16.23
C ILE A 201 -12.64 -8.79 -17.10
N TRP A 202 -12.45 -8.84 -18.42
CA TRP A 202 -13.52 -9.19 -19.35
C TRP A 202 -14.08 -10.60 -19.06
N PHE A 203 -13.19 -11.59 -18.91
CA PHE A 203 -13.60 -12.96 -18.60
C PHE A 203 -14.30 -13.08 -17.23
N GLY A 204 -13.84 -12.34 -16.22
CA GLY A 204 -14.44 -12.33 -14.89
C GLY A 204 -15.86 -11.75 -14.89
N GLN A 205 -16.15 -10.77 -15.74
CA GLN A 205 -17.50 -10.23 -15.92
C GLN A 205 -18.44 -11.25 -16.57
N ASP A 206 -17.95 -12.04 -17.53
CA ASP A 206 -18.75 -13.04 -18.23
C ASP A 206 -18.96 -14.34 -17.43
N MET A 207 -18.05 -14.67 -16.52
CA MET A 207 -18.13 -15.85 -15.64
C MET A 207 -17.95 -15.45 -14.17
N PRO A 208 -18.99 -14.86 -13.54
CA PRO A 208 -18.92 -14.47 -12.14
C PRO A 208 -18.72 -15.69 -11.25
N PHE A 209 -17.63 -15.70 -10.47
CA PHE A 209 -17.36 -16.74 -9.49
C PHE A 209 -17.93 -16.30 -8.14
N THR A 210 -19.01 -16.94 -7.70
CA THR A 210 -19.59 -16.68 -6.38
C THR A 210 -18.78 -17.42 -5.32
N LEU A 211 -18.39 -16.70 -4.27
CA LEU A 211 -17.73 -17.34 -3.13
C LEU A 211 -18.80 -18.13 -2.35
N PRO A 212 -18.52 -19.39 -1.96
CA PRO A 212 -19.42 -20.11 -1.08
C PRO A 212 -19.46 -19.44 0.29
N ASP A 213 -20.63 -19.42 0.93
CA ASP A 213 -20.78 -18.92 2.30
C ASP A 213 -19.86 -19.70 3.23
N PHE A 214 -18.77 -19.07 3.66
CA PHE A 214 -17.79 -19.69 4.51
C PHE A 214 -18.29 -19.64 5.96
N ILE A 215 -18.91 -20.73 6.43
CA ILE A 215 -19.18 -21.04 7.84
C ILE A 215 -19.80 -19.84 8.61
N GLY A 216 -20.93 -19.30 8.14
CA GLY A 216 -21.71 -18.31 8.90
C GLY A 216 -21.01 -16.98 9.22
N PHE A 217 -19.81 -16.73 8.68
CA PHE A 217 -19.12 -15.44 8.70
C PHE A 217 -19.44 -14.63 7.44
N GLY A 218 -20.68 -14.75 6.95
CA GLY A 218 -21.22 -13.85 5.95
C GLY A 218 -21.16 -12.41 6.49
N PRO A 219 -20.99 -11.43 5.60
CA PRO A 219 -20.90 -10.04 5.99
C PRO A 219 -22.25 -9.63 6.59
N THR A 220 -22.21 -8.98 7.74
CA THR A 220 -23.44 -8.45 8.34
C THR A 220 -24.04 -7.41 7.39
N GLU A 221 -25.36 -7.20 7.42
CA GLU A 221 -26.02 -6.16 6.60
C GLU A 221 -25.36 -4.78 6.78
N ALA A 222 -24.93 -4.47 8.00
CA ALA A 222 -24.17 -3.25 8.31
C ALA A 222 -22.82 -3.17 7.58
N GLN A 223 -22.15 -4.30 7.37
CA GLN A 223 -20.86 -4.40 6.66
C GLN A 223 -21.04 -4.32 5.15
N MET A 224 -22.15 -4.84 4.60
CA MET A 224 -22.49 -4.71 3.18
C MET A 224 -22.92 -3.28 2.82
N ALA A 225 -23.71 -2.64 3.68
CA ALA A 225 -24.11 -1.24 3.50
C ALA A 225 -22.91 -0.28 3.56
N ALA A 226 -21.93 -0.54 4.45
CA ALA A 226 -20.69 0.23 4.52
C ALA A 226 -19.76 0.03 3.30
N ALA A 227 -19.87 -1.10 2.60
CA ALA A 227 -19.13 -1.40 1.38
C ALA A 227 -19.77 -0.83 0.10
N GLY A 228 -20.92 -0.16 0.21
CA GLY A 228 -21.64 0.44 -0.92
C GLY A 228 -22.45 -0.56 -1.76
N GLY A 229 -22.74 -1.76 -1.23
CA GLY A 229 -23.64 -2.72 -1.86
C GLY A 229 -25.10 -2.41 -1.52
N ASP A 230 -25.97 -2.40 -2.53
CA ASP A 230 -27.42 -2.34 -2.34
C ASP A 230 -27.87 -3.57 -1.51
N ALA A 231 -28.51 -3.30 -0.37
CA ALA A 231 -29.11 -4.32 0.51
C ALA A 231 -30.24 -5.13 -0.17
N ALA A 232 -30.61 -4.79 -1.40
CA ALA A 232 -31.70 -5.41 -2.14
C ALA A 232 -31.37 -6.80 -2.72
N VAL A 233 -30.08 -7.17 -2.83
CA VAL A 233 -29.69 -8.47 -3.44
C VAL A 233 -29.88 -9.65 -2.46
N ALA A 234 -30.04 -9.40 -1.16
CA ALA A 234 -30.26 -10.46 -0.15
C ALA A 234 -31.74 -10.89 0.01
N GLY A 235 -32.67 -10.29 -0.73
CA GLY A 235 -34.10 -10.58 -0.61
C GLY A 235 -34.61 -11.76 -1.44
N GLU A 236 -33.79 -12.37 -2.29
CA GLU A 236 -34.22 -13.42 -3.24
C GLU A 236 -33.39 -14.72 -3.21
N ALA A 237 -32.77 -15.06 -2.06
CA ALA A 237 -32.21 -16.39 -1.82
C ALA A 237 -32.84 -17.06 -0.59
#